data_AF-A0A2W5RB75-F1
#
_entry.id   AF-A0A2W5RB75-F1
#
_cell.length_a   1.000
_cell.length_b   1.000
_cell.length_c   1.000
_cell.angle_alpha   90.00
_cell.angle_beta   90.00
_cell.angle_gamma   90.00
#
_symmetry.space_group_name_H-M   'P 1'
#
loop_
_entity.id
_entity.type
_entity.pdbx_description
1 polymer ?
#
loop_
_entity_poly.entity_id
_entity_poly.type
_entity_poly.pdbx_seq_one_letter_code
_entity_poly.pdbx_strand_id
1 'polypeptide(L)'
;MNSMIQRDAELDDANLRLGFFDVYHRNSFKEPARTTWIEGWKVEYMAIARPESFHRTPIVIIGGAFQNFNSYKYCVEQLLDAGPIVLIDLPSMGANQQIRNIDTGLSAGTLELGDLAKMLGVWLDIEGLDKVSVMGMSLGSVVASCLADQRPELIDRMILMGVMQKTRKSWRMLLEESLHLMREQRMDEFGQAVILYLVNHAKMDKTKMSPTAKRLFFRQMAEFTATEQERYEINCNRLLR
;
A
#
# COMPACT_ATOMS: atom_id res chain seq x y z
N MET A 1 21.00 25.38 49.87
CA MET A 1 21.78 25.64 48.65
C MET A 1 21.85 24.32 47.90
N ASN A 2 21.24 24.28 46.70
CA ASN A 2 21.24 23.21 45.69
C ASN A 2 20.58 21.89 46.10
N SER A 3 19.69 21.28 45.33
CA SER A 3 19.12 21.58 44.02
C SER A 3 17.97 20.57 43.88
N MET A 4 16.72 21.04 43.91
CA MET A 4 15.58 20.24 43.48
C MET A 4 15.77 20.00 41.99
N ILE A 5 16.20 18.79 41.63
CA ILE A 5 16.08 18.31 40.26
C ILE A 5 14.59 18.03 40.07
N GLN A 6 13.91 19.07 39.59
CA GLN A 6 12.62 18.99 38.94
C GLN A 6 12.85 18.00 37.77
N ARG A 7 12.43 16.75 37.95
CA ARG A 7 12.35 15.81 36.83
C ARG A 7 11.35 16.41 35.87
N ASP A 8 11.86 16.88 34.76
CA ASP A 8 11.10 17.40 33.63
C ASP A 8 9.92 16.48 33.35
N ALA A 9 8.73 17.09 33.41
CA ALA A 9 7.47 16.52 32.96
C ALA A 9 7.43 16.49 31.42
N GLU A 10 8.41 15.84 30.79
CA GLU A 10 8.58 15.76 29.34
C GLU A 10 8.74 14.31 28.87
N LEU A 11 7.79 13.42 29.21
CA LEU A 11 7.67 12.10 28.58
C LEU A 11 6.22 11.60 28.45
N ASP A 12 5.23 12.49 28.42
CA ASP A 12 3.82 12.16 28.19
C ASP A 12 3.23 12.84 26.93
N ASP A 13 4.02 12.95 25.85
CA ASP A 13 3.50 13.26 24.50
C ASP A 13 2.97 11.98 23.82
N ALA A 14 2.30 11.13 24.62
CA ALA A 14 1.80 9.83 24.20
C ALA A 14 0.60 10.02 23.27
N ASN A 15 0.88 10.12 21.97
CA ASN A 15 -0.04 9.99 20.84
C ASN A 15 -1.43 10.57 21.09
N LEU A 16 -1.56 11.89 20.94
CA LEU A 16 -2.88 12.52 20.90
C LEU A 16 -3.70 11.85 19.78
N ARG A 17 -4.87 11.30 20.13
CA ARG A 17 -5.79 10.63 19.20
C ARG A 17 -7.05 11.45 18.98
N LEU A 18 -7.53 11.42 17.75
CA LEU A 18 -8.83 11.93 17.32
C LEU A 18 -9.69 10.72 16.93
N GLY A 19 -10.29 10.09 17.93
CA GLY A 19 -11.03 8.85 17.75
C GLY A 19 -10.14 7.72 17.21
N PHE A 20 -10.48 7.20 16.03
CA PHE A 20 -9.71 6.16 15.32
C PHE A 20 -8.36 6.65 14.80
N PHE A 21 -8.15 7.96 14.58
CA PHE A 21 -6.96 8.48 13.93
C PHE A 21 -5.93 9.01 14.93
N ASP A 22 -4.66 8.74 14.67
CA ASP A 22 -3.55 9.39 15.39
C ASP A 22 -3.35 10.82 14.82
N VAL A 23 -3.04 11.80 15.67
CA VAL A 23 -2.76 13.16 15.19
C VAL A 23 -1.47 13.16 14.38
N TYR A 24 -1.51 13.71 13.17
CA TYR A 24 -0.35 13.75 12.28
C TYR A 24 0.76 14.66 12.83
N HIS A 25 1.99 14.16 12.80
CA HIS A 25 3.21 14.91 13.07
C HIS A 25 4.36 14.42 12.16
N ARG A 26 5.48 15.15 12.16
CA ARG A 26 6.63 14.88 11.26
C ARG A 26 7.21 13.46 11.39
N ASN A 27 7.01 12.82 12.54
CA ASN A 27 7.52 11.49 12.83
C ASN A 27 6.46 10.38 12.67
N SER A 28 5.20 10.65 12.30
CA SER A 28 4.17 9.61 12.22
C SER A 28 4.55 8.43 11.32
N PHE A 29 5.34 8.67 10.27
CA PHE A 29 5.85 7.61 9.38
C PHE A 29 6.96 6.72 9.96
N LYS A 30 7.44 7.02 11.17
CA LYS A 30 8.36 6.19 11.93
C LYS A 30 7.64 5.25 12.90
N GLU A 31 6.38 5.54 13.19
CA GLU A 31 5.56 4.70 14.05
C GLU A 31 5.29 3.35 13.37
N PRO A 32 5.22 2.26 14.14
CA PRO A 32 4.88 0.95 13.60
C PRO A 32 3.47 0.96 13.00
N ALA A 33 3.26 0.15 11.98
CA ALA A 33 1.93 -0.07 11.42
C ALA A 33 1.00 -0.65 12.50
N ARG A 34 -0.24 -0.16 12.53
CA ARG A 34 -1.33 -0.80 13.25
C ARG A 34 -1.77 -2.05 12.50
N THR A 35 -2.34 -3.01 13.21
CA THR A 35 -2.70 -4.31 12.64
C THR A 35 -4.09 -4.74 13.07
N THR A 36 -4.88 -5.24 12.13
CA THR A 36 -6.13 -5.95 12.38
C THR A 36 -6.02 -7.35 11.76
N TRP A 37 -6.47 -8.38 12.49
CA TRP A 37 -6.48 -9.75 12.00
C TRP A 37 -7.91 -10.17 11.64
N ILE A 38 -8.07 -10.74 10.44
CA ILE A 38 -9.35 -11.20 9.88
C ILE A 38 -9.13 -12.63 9.39
N GLU A 39 -9.68 -13.62 10.10
CA GLU A 39 -9.63 -15.04 9.71
C GLU A 39 -8.21 -15.53 9.36
N GLY A 40 -7.22 -15.20 10.20
CA GLY A 40 -5.82 -15.58 10.00
C GLY A 40 -5.06 -14.75 8.96
N TRP A 41 -5.69 -13.73 8.40
CA TRP A 41 -5.05 -12.73 7.54
C TRP A 41 -4.81 -11.42 8.29
N LYS A 42 -3.63 -10.85 8.11
CA LYS A 42 -3.21 -9.59 8.71
C LYS A 42 -3.48 -8.47 7.72
N VAL A 43 -4.15 -7.42 8.19
CA VAL A 43 -4.24 -6.11 7.55
C VAL A 43 -3.33 -5.16 8.32
N GLU A 44 -2.40 -4.51 7.63
CA GLU A 44 -1.52 -3.49 8.22
C GLU A 44 -2.00 -2.12 7.77
N TYR A 45 -2.03 -1.14 8.66
CA TYR A 45 -2.51 0.20 8.31
C TYR A 45 -1.87 1.31 9.16
N MET A 46 -2.00 2.53 8.65
CA MET A 46 -1.70 3.78 9.35
C MET A 46 -2.89 4.71 9.17
N ALA A 47 -3.41 5.26 10.27
CA ALA A 47 -4.55 6.17 10.26
C ALA A 47 -4.16 7.48 10.92
N ILE A 48 -4.05 8.55 10.13
CA ILE A 48 -3.56 9.86 10.58
C ILE A 48 -4.54 10.96 10.21
N ALA A 49 -4.66 11.97 11.07
CA ALA A 49 -5.53 13.13 10.84
C ALA A 49 -4.92 14.43 11.35
N ARG A 50 -5.40 15.55 10.82
CA ARG A 50 -5.20 16.87 11.42
C ARG A 50 -6.47 17.27 12.19
N PRO A 51 -6.36 17.95 13.35
CA PRO A 51 -7.54 18.42 14.09
C PRO A 51 -8.52 19.21 13.22
N GLU A 52 -8.01 20.03 12.29
CA GLU A 52 -8.78 20.93 11.44
C GLU A 52 -9.61 20.20 10.38
N SER A 53 -9.21 19.00 9.98
CA SER A 53 -9.85 18.22 8.91
C SER A 53 -10.44 16.89 9.38
N PHE A 54 -10.26 16.52 10.66
CA PHE A 54 -10.65 15.21 11.20
C PHE A 54 -12.14 14.86 10.98
N HIS A 55 -13.02 15.87 10.99
CA HIS A 55 -14.46 15.71 10.80
C HIS A 55 -14.87 15.39 9.36
N ARG A 56 -13.94 15.47 8.39
CA ARG A 56 -14.23 15.20 6.97
C ARG A 56 -14.19 13.70 6.69
N THR A 57 -14.77 13.31 5.55
CA THR A 57 -14.73 11.92 5.07
C THR A 57 -13.30 11.42 4.96
N PRO A 58 -12.95 10.30 5.62
CA PRO A 58 -11.61 9.71 5.52
C PRO A 58 -11.27 9.27 4.10
N ILE A 59 -9.99 9.38 3.75
CA ILE A 59 -9.43 8.96 2.47
C ILE A 59 -8.62 7.69 2.71
N VAL A 60 -9.10 6.57 2.19
CA VAL A 60 -8.40 5.27 2.21
C VAL A 60 -7.55 5.15 0.96
N ILE A 61 -6.24 5.06 1.13
CA ILE A 61 -5.27 4.93 0.06
C ILE A 61 -4.78 3.48 0.02
N ILE A 62 -5.01 2.83 -1.12
CA ILE A 62 -4.65 1.43 -1.37
C ILE A 62 -3.52 1.40 -2.40
N GLY A 63 -2.36 0.92 -1.97
CA GLY A 63 -1.18 0.87 -2.80
C GLY A 63 -1.05 -0.33 -3.70
N GLY A 64 -0.01 -0.30 -4.52
CA GLY A 64 0.45 -1.44 -5.31
C GLY A 64 1.24 -2.45 -4.47
N ALA A 65 1.62 -3.56 -5.11
CA ALA A 65 2.28 -4.71 -4.47
C ALA A 65 3.47 -4.37 -3.55
N PHE A 66 4.29 -3.37 -3.90
CA PHE A 66 5.48 -2.97 -3.15
C PHE A 66 5.47 -1.48 -2.73
N GLN A 67 4.30 -0.83 -2.77
CA GLN A 67 4.15 0.55 -2.35
C GLN A 67 3.78 0.59 -0.86
N ASN A 68 4.77 0.66 0.02
CA ASN A 68 4.56 0.79 1.47
C ASN A 68 4.14 2.23 1.86
N PHE A 69 3.79 2.45 3.13
CA PHE A 69 3.36 3.76 3.64
C PHE A 69 4.34 4.91 3.34
N ASN A 70 5.65 4.67 3.43
CA ASN A 70 6.65 5.70 3.12
C ASN A 70 6.63 6.17 1.66
N SER A 71 6.09 5.36 0.74
CA SER A 71 5.88 5.75 -0.66
C SER A 71 4.97 6.97 -0.80
N TYR A 72 4.13 7.24 0.21
CA TYR A 72 3.11 8.28 0.21
C TYR A 72 3.46 9.50 1.07
N LYS A 73 4.58 9.45 1.80
CA LYS A 73 4.94 10.47 2.80
C LYS A 73 4.86 11.91 2.27
N TYR A 74 5.26 12.13 1.02
CA TYR A 74 5.27 13.46 0.40
C TYR A 74 3.92 13.90 -0.21
N CYS A 75 3.00 12.98 -0.46
CA CYS A 75 1.68 13.32 -0.98
C CYS A 75 0.62 13.41 0.12
N VAL A 76 0.70 12.60 1.18
CA VAL A 76 -0.31 12.61 2.26
C VAL A 76 -0.41 13.95 2.97
N GLU A 77 0.70 14.69 3.12
CA GLU A 77 0.70 15.98 3.80
C GLU A 77 -0.19 17.01 3.09
N GLN A 78 -0.26 16.92 1.76
CA GLN A 78 -1.13 17.76 0.93
C GLN A 78 -2.59 17.27 0.95
N LEU A 79 -2.82 15.98 1.19
CA LEU A 79 -4.15 15.37 1.23
C LEU A 79 -4.82 15.50 2.61
N LEU A 80 -4.05 15.70 3.67
CA LEU A 80 -4.58 15.84 5.03
C LEU A 80 -5.55 17.04 5.17
N ASP A 81 -5.41 18.07 4.34
CA ASP A 81 -6.36 19.19 4.33
C ASP A 81 -7.72 18.80 3.72
N ALA A 82 -7.77 17.75 2.90
CA ALA A 82 -9.00 17.22 2.32
C ALA A 82 -9.74 16.30 3.30
N GLY A 83 -9.04 15.59 4.19
CA GLY A 83 -9.61 14.78 5.25
C GLY A 83 -8.58 13.87 5.93
N PRO A 84 -9.01 13.06 6.92
CA PRO A 84 -8.18 12.01 7.53
C PRO A 84 -7.65 11.05 6.47
N ILE A 85 -6.44 10.53 6.66
CA ILE A 85 -5.83 9.55 5.75
C ILE A 85 -5.72 8.19 6.42
N VAL A 86 -6.11 7.15 5.71
CA VAL A 86 -5.79 5.75 6.01
C VAL A 86 -4.91 5.20 4.90
N LEU A 87 -3.68 4.82 5.22
CA LEU A 87 -2.83 4.00 4.34
C LEU A 87 -3.01 2.54 4.77
N ILE A 88 -3.26 1.64 3.82
CA ILE A 88 -3.60 0.24 4.14
C ILE A 88 -2.90 -0.76 3.21
N ASP A 89 -2.31 -1.78 3.84
CA ASP A 89 -1.56 -2.87 3.22
C ASP A 89 -2.23 -4.21 3.54
N LEU A 90 -2.95 -4.75 2.56
CA LEU A 90 -3.60 -6.07 2.61
C LEU A 90 -2.56 -7.19 2.47
N PRO A 91 -2.89 -8.47 2.77
CA PRO A 91 -1.95 -9.58 2.68
C PRO A 91 -1.17 -9.59 1.36
N SER A 92 0.15 -9.72 1.44
CA SER A 92 1.14 -9.65 0.35
C SER A 92 1.30 -8.31 -0.39
N MET A 93 0.55 -7.26 -0.04
CA MET A 93 0.62 -5.92 -0.65
C MET A 93 1.42 -4.93 0.21
N GLY A 94 1.92 -3.84 -0.39
CA GLY A 94 2.68 -2.80 0.30
C GLY A 94 3.88 -3.32 1.11
N ALA A 95 3.89 -3.09 2.42
CA ALA A 95 4.87 -3.63 3.36
C ALA A 95 4.46 -4.99 3.95
N ASN A 96 3.21 -5.43 3.78
CA ASN A 96 2.68 -6.62 4.41
C ASN A 96 3.31 -7.89 3.82
N GLN A 97 4.25 -8.47 4.58
CA GLN A 97 5.03 -9.64 4.18
C GLN A 97 4.27 -10.97 4.32
N GLN A 98 2.99 -10.97 4.71
CA GLN A 98 2.25 -12.21 4.91
C GLN A 98 1.97 -12.90 3.56
N ILE A 99 2.58 -14.08 3.38
CA ILE A 99 2.40 -14.96 2.22
C ILE A 99 1.59 -16.23 2.54
N ARG A 100 1.34 -16.50 3.82
CA ARG A 100 0.51 -17.62 4.29
C ARG A 100 -0.44 -17.19 5.39
N ASN A 101 -1.66 -17.73 5.35
CA ASN A 101 -2.63 -17.62 6.43
C ASN A 101 -2.09 -18.33 7.67
N ILE A 102 -2.21 -17.69 8.85
CA ILE A 102 -1.62 -18.26 10.08
C ILE A 102 -2.41 -19.44 10.63
N ASP A 103 -3.71 -19.53 10.36
CA ASP A 103 -4.58 -20.56 10.92
C ASP A 103 -4.68 -21.78 10.00
N THR A 104 -4.71 -21.56 8.68
CA THR A 104 -4.95 -22.60 7.67
C THR A 104 -3.73 -22.96 6.84
N GLY A 105 -2.68 -22.14 6.84
CA GLY A 105 -1.49 -22.32 6.00
C GLY A 105 -1.69 -22.03 4.51
N LEU A 106 -2.90 -21.62 4.09
CA LEU A 106 -3.22 -21.25 2.70
C LEU A 106 -2.31 -20.12 2.22
N SER A 107 -1.88 -20.19 0.96
CA SER A 107 -1.06 -19.14 0.34
C SER A 107 -1.90 -17.88 0.13
N ALA A 108 -1.32 -16.69 0.34
CA ALA A 108 -1.97 -15.43 -0.01
C ALA A 108 -2.29 -15.33 -1.52
N GLY A 109 -1.65 -16.16 -2.36
CA GLY A 109 -1.99 -16.31 -3.78
C GLY A 109 -3.37 -16.88 -4.06
N THR A 110 -4.07 -17.43 -3.05
CA THR A 110 -5.48 -17.85 -3.17
C THR A 110 -6.44 -16.69 -2.96
N LEU A 111 -5.98 -15.55 -2.42
CA LEU A 111 -6.79 -14.32 -2.32
C LEU A 111 -6.74 -13.59 -3.66
N GLU A 112 -7.84 -13.61 -4.41
CA GLU A 112 -7.98 -12.80 -5.61
C GLU A 112 -8.21 -11.33 -5.25
N LEU A 113 -8.13 -10.44 -6.24
CA LEU A 113 -8.33 -8.99 -6.02
C LEU A 113 -9.73 -8.67 -5.46
N GLY A 114 -10.75 -9.46 -5.83
CA GLY A 114 -12.08 -9.37 -5.27
C GLY A 114 -12.15 -9.80 -3.80
N ASP A 115 -11.38 -10.81 -3.39
CA ASP A 115 -11.32 -11.26 -1.98
C ASP A 115 -10.61 -10.24 -1.11
N LEU A 116 -9.54 -9.62 -1.64
CA LEU A 116 -8.86 -8.50 -0.98
C LEU A 116 -9.79 -7.30 -0.80
N ALA A 117 -10.60 -6.98 -1.79
CA ALA A 117 -11.61 -5.92 -1.67
C ALA A 117 -12.69 -6.26 -0.64
N LYS A 118 -13.14 -7.51 -0.60
CA LYS A 118 -14.07 -7.98 0.43
C LYS A 118 -13.48 -7.88 1.82
N MET A 119 -12.21 -8.28 1.99
CA MET A 119 -11.47 -8.15 3.25
C MET A 119 -11.34 -6.68 3.67
N LEU A 120 -11.10 -5.77 2.73
CA LEU A 120 -11.08 -4.35 2.99
C LEU A 120 -12.46 -3.83 3.44
N GLY A 121 -13.55 -4.28 2.82
CA GLY A 121 -14.91 -3.96 3.26
C GLY A 121 -15.18 -4.41 4.70
N VAL A 122 -14.80 -5.65 5.04
CA VAL A 122 -14.89 -6.17 6.42
C VAL A 122 -14.05 -5.35 7.38
N TRP A 123 -12.84 -4.95 6.97
CA TRP A 123 -11.99 -4.10 7.79
C TRP A 123 -12.62 -2.71 8.04
N LEU A 124 -13.26 -2.11 7.04
CA LEU A 124 -14.01 -0.85 7.20
C LEU A 124 -15.17 -1.00 8.18
N ASP A 125 -15.91 -2.12 8.12
CA ASP A 125 -16.99 -2.43 9.05
C ASP A 125 -16.45 -2.60 10.49
N ILE A 126 -15.30 -3.27 10.67
CA ILE A 126 -14.65 -3.46 11.98
C ILE A 126 -14.24 -2.12 12.61
N GLU A 127 -13.67 -1.20 11.81
CA GLU A 127 -13.20 0.09 12.30
C GLU A 127 -14.32 1.16 12.36
N GLY A 128 -15.55 0.80 11.97
CA GLY A 128 -16.72 1.69 12.01
C GLY A 128 -16.67 2.83 10.98
N LEU A 129 -16.08 2.59 9.81
CA LEU A 129 -15.92 3.57 8.73
C LEU A 129 -17.04 3.42 7.69
N ASP A 130 -18.22 3.99 7.99
CA ASP A 130 -19.43 3.84 7.19
C ASP A 130 -19.37 4.55 5.81
N LYS A 131 -18.46 5.50 5.65
CA LYS A 131 -18.28 6.25 4.39
C LYS A 131 -16.83 6.70 4.22
N VAL A 132 -16.24 6.37 3.07
CA VAL A 132 -14.84 6.72 2.75
C VAL A 132 -14.69 7.22 1.31
N SER A 133 -13.74 8.14 1.12
CA SER A 133 -13.16 8.39 -0.19
C SER A 133 -12.02 7.39 -0.42
N VAL A 134 -11.84 6.90 -1.65
CA VAL A 134 -10.83 5.87 -1.95
C VAL A 134 -9.86 6.37 -3.02
N MET A 135 -8.57 6.18 -2.77
CA MET A 135 -7.51 6.38 -3.76
C MET A 135 -6.78 5.07 -4.01
N GLY A 136 -7.08 4.44 -5.15
CA GLY A 136 -6.43 3.20 -5.56
C GLY A 136 -5.30 3.46 -6.54
N MET A 137 -4.10 2.93 -6.27
CA MET A 137 -2.94 3.07 -7.14
C MET A 137 -2.41 1.72 -7.61
N SER A 138 -2.04 1.62 -8.89
CA SER A 138 -1.49 0.38 -9.45
C SER A 138 -2.41 -0.81 -9.15
N LEU A 139 -1.92 -1.90 -8.54
CA LEU A 139 -2.74 -3.04 -8.11
C LEU A 139 -3.91 -2.62 -7.20
N GLY A 140 -3.67 -1.67 -6.29
CA GLY A 140 -4.70 -1.14 -5.38
C GLY A 140 -5.85 -0.43 -6.09
N SER A 141 -5.66 -0.02 -7.34
CA SER A 141 -6.75 0.53 -8.16
C SER A 141 -7.78 -0.51 -8.58
N VAL A 142 -7.36 -1.77 -8.76
CA VAL A 142 -8.28 -2.88 -9.04
C VAL A 142 -9.01 -3.27 -7.76
N VAL A 143 -8.31 -3.35 -6.62
CA VAL A 143 -8.93 -3.59 -5.30
C VAL A 143 -9.97 -2.51 -4.98
N ALA A 144 -9.64 -1.23 -5.18
CA ALA A 144 -10.58 -0.12 -5.01
C ALA A 144 -11.81 -0.26 -5.91
N SER A 145 -11.61 -0.65 -7.17
CA SER A 145 -12.71 -0.85 -8.12
C SER A 145 -13.62 -2.00 -7.70
N CYS A 146 -13.04 -3.12 -7.24
CA CYS A 146 -13.79 -4.25 -6.69
C CYS A 146 -14.56 -3.87 -5.42
N LEU A 147 -13.98 -3.05 -4.54
CA LEU A 147 -14.70 -2.57 -3.34
C LEU A 147 -15.90 -1.72 -3.75
N ALA A 148 -15.74 -0.80 -4.69
CA ALA A 148 -16.83 0.04 -5.17
C ALA A 148 -17.95 -0.74 -5.86
N ASP A 149 -17.62 -1.85 -6.53
CA ASP A 149 -18.59 -2.77 -7.12
C ASP A 149 -19.33 -3.59 -6.05
N GLN A 150 -18.60 -4.11 -5.06
CA GLN A 150 -19.16 -4.96 -4.00
C GLN A 150 -19.94 -4.20 -2.93
N ARG A 151 -19.50 -2.97 -2.60
CA ARG A 151 -19.98 -2.15 -1.48
C ARG A 151 -20.09 -0.66 -1.90
N PRO A 152 -20.88 -0.31 -2.94
CA PRO A 152 -20.98 1.05 -3.45
C PRO A 152 -21.46 2.06 -2.40
N GLU A 153 -22.21 1.61 -1.39
CA GLU A 153 -22.71 2.43 -0.30
C GLU A 153 -21.58 3.02 0.58
N LEU A 154 -20.42 2.37 0.67
CA LEU A 154 -19.27 2.85 1.43
C LEU A 154 -18.53 4.00 0.71
N ILE A 155 -18.71 4.16 -0.61
CA ILE A 155 -17.86 5.04 -1.42
C ILE A 155 -18.46 6.44 -1.55
N ASP A 156 -17.74 7.45 -1.07
CA ASP A 156 -18.06 8.87 -1.29
C ASP A 156 -17.48 9.35 -2.63
N ARG A 157 -16.17 9.27 -2.78
CA ARG A 157 -15.44 9.62 -4.01
C ARG A 157 -14.35 8.59 -4.27
N MET A 158 -13.99 8.40 -5.53
CA MET A 158 -12.94 7.46 -5.91
C MET A 158 -11.99 8.06 -6.94
N ILE A 159 -10.69 7.92 -6.67
CA ILE A 159 -9.61 8.26 -7.59
C ILE A 159 -8.84 6.97 -7.90
N LEU A 160 -8.70 6.66 -9.18
CA LEU A 160 -7.97 5.49 -9.62
C LEU A 160 -6.78 5.90 -10.49
N MET A 161 -5.58 5.43 -10.14
CA MET A 161 -4.33 5.80 -10.81
C MET A 161 -3.58 4.55 -11.27
N GLY A 162 -3.19 4.52 -12.55
CA GLY A 162 -2.47 3.39 -13.12
C GLY A 162 -3.35 2.16 -13.42
N VAL A 163 -4.66 2.36 -13.63
CA VAL A 163 -5.62 1.28 -13.93
C VAL A 163 -5.43 0.73 -15.33
N MET A 164 -5.63 -0.58 -15.48
CA MET A 164 -5.82 -1.24 -16.77
C MET A 164 -7.22 -1.87 -16.79
N GLN A 165 -8.17 -1.31 -17.57
CA GLN A 165 -9.46 -2.00 -17.81
C GLN A 165 -9.26 -3.36 -18.49
N LYS A 166 -8.18 -3.48 -19.26
CA LYS A 166 -7.72 -4.70 -19.90
C LYS A 166 -6.21 -4.66 -20.03
N THR A 167 -5.54 -5.76 -19.69
CA THR A 167 -4.09 -5.87 -19.86
C THR A 167 -3.74 -5.96 -21.35
N ARG A 168 -2.82 -5.11 -21.81
CA ARG A 168 -2.34 -5.15 -23.19
C ARG A 168 -1.48 -6.40 -23.36
N LYS A 169 -1.59 -7.09 -24.51
CA LYS A 169 -0.80 -8.30 -24.79
C LYS A 169 0.70 -8.10 -24.59
N SER A 170 1.24 -6.96 -25.03
CA SER A 170 2.66 -6.63 -24.85
C SER A 170 3.05 -6.43 -23.39
N TRP A 171 2.20 -5.79 -22.59
CA TRP A 171 2.44 -5.62 -21.16
C TRP A 171 2.37 -6.96 -20.43
N ARG A 172 1.38 -7.79 -20.78
CA ARG A 172 1.22 -9.15 -20.25
C ARG A 172 2.47 -9.99 -20.51
N MET A 173 2.98 -9.96 -21.74
CA MET A 173 4.22 -10.65 -22.13
C MET A 173 5.43 -10.20 -21.29
N LEU A 174 5.59 -8.90 -21.05
CA LEU A 174 6.69 -8.39 -20.20
C LEU A 174 6.55 -8.88 -18.74
N LEU A 175 5.32 -8.95 -18.23
CA LEU A 175 5.07 -9.46 -16.88
C LEU A 175 5.35 -10.97 -16.79
N GLU A 176 4.89 -11.76 -17.76
CA GLU A 176 5.15 -13.19 -17.85
C GLU A 176 6.65 -13.49 -17.99
N GLU A 177 7.37 -12.71 -18.81
CA GLU A 177 8.83 -12.82 -18.95
C GLU A 177 9.55 -12.49 -17.64
N SER A 178 9.14 -11.44 -16.93
CA SER A 178 9.72 -11.11 -15.62
C SER A 178 9.54 -12.25 -14.60
N LEU A 179 8.38 -12.92 -14.60
CA LEU A 179 8.14 -14.08 -13.75
C LEU A 179 9.04 -15.25 -14.13
N HIS A 180 9.24 -15.48 -15.42
CA HIS A 180 10.12 -16.54 -15.91
C HIS A 180 11.58 -16.29 -15.48
N LEU A 181 12.11 -15.09 -15.71
CA LEU A 181 13.47 -14.71 -15.31
C LEU A 181 13.68 -14.82 -13.80
N MET A 182 12.70 -14.40 -13.00
CA MET A 182 12.76 -14.53 -11.53
C MET A 182 12.80 -16.01 -11.10
N ARG A 183 11.95 -16.87 -11.67
CA ARG A 183 11.95 -18.32 -11.36
C ARG A 183 13.26 -19.00 -11.75
N GLU A 184 13.91 -18.56 -12.83
CA GLU A 184 15.25 -19.01 -13.22
C GLU A 184 16.39 -18.39 -12.39
N GLN A 185 16.07 -17.55 -11.40
CA GLN A 185 17.05 -16.82 -10.58
C GLN A 185 17.98 -15.89 -11.39
N ARG A 186 17.53 -15.44 -12.57
CA ARG A 186 18.24 -14.46 -13.41
C ARG A 186 17.90 -13.04 -12.95
N MET A 187 18.29 -12.72 -11.71
CA MET A 187 17.77 -11.55 -10.98
C MET A 187 18.14 -10.19 -11.60
N ASP A 188 19.31 -10.08 -12.25
CA ASP A 188 19.66 -8.86 -12.99
C ASP A 188 18.73 -8.64 -14.19
N GLU A 189 18.42 -9.71 -14.92
CA GLU A 189 17.52 -9.64 -16.09
C GLU A 189 16.07 -9.41 -15.65
N PHE A 190 15.65 -10.06 -14.57
CA PHE A 190 14.39 -9.78 -13.90
C PHE A 190 14.26 -8.29 -13.55
N GLY A 191 15.27 -7.71 -12.89
CA GLY A 191 15.26 -6.29 -12.55
C GLY A 191 15.15 -5.38 -13.78
N GLN A 192 15.81 -5.73 -14.88
CA GLN A 192 15.67 -5.00 -16.15
C GLN A 192 14.26 -5.12 -16.74
N ALA A 193 13.69 -6.32 -16.75
CA ALA A 193 12.34 -6.58 -17.25
C ALA A 193 11.27 -5.78 -16.47
N VAL A 194 11.40 -5.70 -15.14
CA VAL A 194 10.49 -4.92 -14.29
C VAL A 194 10.55 -3.43 -14.62
N ILE A 195 11.76 -2.88 -14.81
CA ILE A 195 11.96 -1.48 -15.18
C ILE A 195 11.27 -1.16 -16.51
N LEU A 196 11.34 -2.05 -17.49
CA LEU A 196 10.81 -1.82 -18.84
C LEU A 196 9.30 -1.55 -18.86
N TYR A 197 8.52 -2.24 -18.01
CA TYR A 197 7.06 -2.07 -18.02
C TYR A 197 6.55 -1.06 -16.98
N LEU A 198 7.35 -0.70 -15.97
CA LEU A 198 6.98 0.31 -14.96
C LEU A 198 7.43 1.73 -15.31
N VAL A 199 8.45 1.87 -16.16
CA VAL A 199 9.00 3.17 -16.54
C VAL A 199 8.58 3.53 -17.96
N ASN A 200 8.06 4.74 -18.15
CA ASN A 200 7.77 5.23 -19.49
C ASN A 200 9.03 5.77 -20.18
N HIS A 201 9.76 4.86 -20.84
CA HIS A 201 10.98 5.18 -21.57
C HIS A 201 10.78 6.22 -22.70
N ALA A 202 9.58 6.27 -23.30
CA ALA A 202 9.27 7.19 -24.39
C ALA A 202 9.00 8.64 -23.91
N LYS A 203 8.84 8.85 -22.61
CA LYS A 203 8.52 10.15 -21.99
C LYS A 203 9.41 10.44 -20.78
N MET A 204 10.64 9.94 -20.77
CA MET A 204 11.59 10.13 -19.66
C MET A 204 11.84 11.61 -19.34
N ASP A 205 11.85 12.46 -20.36
CA ASP A 205 11.94 13.92 -20.26
C ASP A 205 10.77 14.55 -19.49
N LYS A 206 9.59 13.89 -19.49
CA LYS A 206 8.37 14.38 -18.84
C LYS A 206 8.07 13.73 -17.50
N THR A 207 8.49 12.49 -17.26
CA THR A 207 8.22 11.77 -16.01
C THR A 207 9.06 12.25 -14.84
N LYS A 208 10.09 13.07 -15.08
CA LYS A 208 11.05 13.56 -14.07
C LYS A 208 11.76 12.44 -13.31
N MET A 209 11.77 11.21 -13.84
CA MET A 209 12.46 10.08 -13.22
C MET A 209 13.97 10.25 -13.38
N SER A 210 14.67 10.48 -12.28
CA SER A 210 16.12 10.68 -12.32
C SER A 210 16.86 9.37 -12.65
N PRO A 211 18.06 9.45 -13.26
CA PRO A 211 18.90 8.26 -13.48
C PRO A 211 19.20 7.51 -12.18
N THR A 212 19.37 8.24 -11.08
CA THR A 212 19.58 7.67 -9.74
C THR A 212 18.37 6.90 -9.27
N ALA A 213 17.16 7.45 -9.40
CA ALA A 213 15.92 6.75 -9.00
C ALA A 213 15.74 5.46 -9.81
N LYS A 214 15.99 5.51 -11.12
CA LYS A 214 15.95 4.32 -11.98
C LYS A 214 16.96 3.25 -11.55
N ARG A 215 18.20 3.64 -11.25
CA ARG A 215 19.24 2.72 -10.80
C ARG A 215 18.92 2.10 -9.44
N LEU A 216 18.42 2.88 -8.49
CA LEU A 216 18.00 2.36 -7.19
C LEU A 216 16.81 1.41 -7.31
N PHE A 217 15.85 1.74 -8.17
CA PHE A 217 14.69 0.88 -8.41
C PHE A 217 15.09 -0.45 -9.07
N PHE A 218 15.99 -0.41 -10.06
CA PHE A 218 16.59 -1.61 -10.63
C PHE A 218 17.25 -2.48 -9.56
N ARG A 219 18.11 -1.87 -8.73
CA ARG A 219 18.85 -2.57 -7.68
C ARG A 219 17.90 -3.22 -6.67
N GLN A 220 16.85 -2.51 -6.26
CA GLN A 220 15.83 -3.05 -5.37
C GLN A 220 15.21 -4.33 -5.95
N MET A 221 14.86 -4.35 -7.24
CA MET A 221 14.26 -5.53 -7.88
C MET A 221 15.26 -6.68 -8.00
N ALA A 222 16.50 -6.39 -8.42
CA ALA A 222 17.55 -7.40 -8.58
C ALA A 222 17.99 -8.03 -7.25
N GLU A 223 17.79 -7.34 -6.12
CA GLU A 223 18.17 -7.81 -4.79
C GLU A 223 16.98 -8.39 -3.99
N PHE A 224 15.87 -8.76 -4.66
CA PHE A 224 14.71 -9.36 -4.01
C PHE A 224 15.05 -10.63 -3.21
N THR A 225 14.67 -10.61 -1.94
CA THR A 225 14.68 -11.77 -1.05
C THR A 225 13.67 -12.83 -1.50
N ALA A 226 13.77 -14.05 -0.98
CA ALA A 226 12.85 -15.15 -1.29
C ALA A 226 11.38 -14.76 -1.02
N THR A 227 11.11 -14.06 0.09
CA THR A 227 9.76 -13.57 0.42
C THR A 227 9.27 -12.52 -0.58
N GLU A 228 10.13 -11.60 -1.01
CA GLU A 228 9.77 -10.60 -2.02
C GLU A 228 9.51 -11.23 -3.38
N GLN A 229 10.27 -12.27 -3.77
CA GLN A 229 10.02 -13.03 -4.98
C GLN A 229 8.64 -13.73 -4.94
N GLU A 230 8.30 -14.40 -3.83
CA GLU A 230 6.97 -15.04 -3.69
C GLU A 230 5.84 -14.01 -3.71
N ARG A 231 6.03 -12.85 -3.05
CA ARG A 231 5.06 -11.74 -3.11
C ARG A 231 4.93 -11.18 -4.52
N TYR A 232 6.03 -11.04 -5.25
CA TYR A 232 6.00 -10.59 -6.63
C TYR A 232 5.20 -11.56 -7.49
N GLU A 233 5.45 -12.86 -7.35
CA GLU A 233 4.71 -13.90 -8.07
C GLU A 233 3.21 -13.86 -7.76
N ILE A 234 2.83 -13.80 -6.49
CA ILE A 234 1.43 -13.71 -6.06
C ILE A 234 0.73 -12.51 -6.72
N ASN A 235 1.34 -11.32 -6.61
CA ASN A 235 0.72 -10.09 -7.10
C ASN A 235 0.69 -9.99 -8.62
N CYS A 236 1.69 -10.53 -9.33
CA CYS A 236 1.67 -10.60 -10.78
C CYS A 236 0.61 -11.56 -11.29
N ASN A 237 0.47 -12.74 -10.67
CA ASN A 237 -0.55 -13.71 -11.07
C ASN A 237 -1.97 -13.15 -10.91
N ARG A 238 -2.23 -12.32 -9.88
CA ARG A 238 -3.49 -11.57 -9.74
C ARG A 238 -3.79 -10.65 -10.93
N LEU A 239 -2.77 -10.05 -11.54
CA LEU A 239 -2.92 -9.18 -12.72
C LEU A 239 -3.01 -9.95 -14.04
N LEU A 240 -2.66 -11.24 -14.03
CA LEU A 240 -2.68 -12.12 -15.21
C LEU A 240 -3.96 -12.94 -15.34
N ARG A 241 -4.89 -12.85 -14.39
CA ARG A 241 -6.21 -13.47 -14.45
C ARG A 241 -7.21 -12.53 -15.12
#